data_AF-A0A6A9QE81-F1
#
_entry.id   AF-A0A6A9QE81-F1
#
_cell.length_a   1.000
_cell.length_b   1.000
_cell.length_c   1.000
_cell.angle_alpha   90.00
_cell.angle_beta   90.00
_cell.angle_gamma   90.00
#
_symmetry.space_group_name_H-M   'P 1'
#
loop_
_entity.id
_entity.type
_entity.pdbx_description
1 polymer ?
#
loop_
_entity_poly.entity_id
_entity_poly.type
_entity_poly.pdbx_seq_one_letter_code
_entity_poly.pdbx_strand_id
1 'polypeptide(L)'
;MDNTQARNERGIRNLIPLNHPRRESLLVREKLVEALENDILVPQGLIAHGRGECFDYLIGEKTQVFAENAINAAAATLLLAKYPVISVNGNMAALVAKDIVDLSNEINCKIEINLFYRDEKRVKAIKKALENAGAKEVLGDDDLTTIPELFSERRKVSKKGIYIADVVLLGLEDGDRTEALVRMNKKVIAIDLNPLSRTSMAASITIVDNITRAIPLLVKKVKELRSKDKVELEEIVKNFDNKKNLAEAIKFISSRLEALSEDLLGH
;
A
#
# COMPACT_ATOMS: atom_id res chain seq x y z
N MET A 1 0.47 4.55 45.66
CA MET A 1 1.58 5.43 45.29
C MET A 1 2.23 4.85 44.05
N ASP A 2 2.27 5.70 43.04
CA ASP A 2 2.57 5.44 41.65
C ASP A 2 4.00 4.93 41.42
N ASN A 3 4.15 3.94 40.53
CA ASN A 3 5.42 3.68 39.84
C ASN A 3 5.20 3.14 38.41
N THR A 4 3.98 3.32 37.88
CA THR A 4 3.52 2.85 36.57
C THR A 4 3.32 3.99 35.57
N GLN A 5 3.42 5.24 36.01
CA GLN A 5 3.51 6.39 35.12
C GLN A 5 4.95 6.52 34.57
N ALA A 6 5.07 6.60 33.24
CA ALA A 6 6.20 7.18 32.50
C ALA A 6 7.44 6.33 32.17
N ARG A 7 7.34 5.00 32.05
CA ARG A 7 8.40 4.21 31.39
C ARG A 7 8.10 4.04 29.89
N ASN A 8 8.79 4.82 29.06
CA ASN A 8 9.19 4.56 27.66
C ASN A 8 8.38 5.08 26.45
N GLU A 9 7.21 5.72 26.57
CA GLU A 9 6.47 6.23 25.38
C GLU A 9 7.10 7.47 24.68
N ARG A 10 8.24 7.99 25.14
CA ARG A 10 8.93 9.17 24.54
C ARG A 10 10.38 8.93 24.12
N GLY A 11 10.85 7.68 24.16
CA GLY A 11 12.27 7.35 24.24
C GLY A 11 13.09 7.51 22.96
N ILE A 12 12.66 6.97 21.82
CA ILE A 12 13.57 6.75 20.67
C ILE A 12 13.37 7.77 19.53
N ARG A 13 12.14 8.23 19.28
CA ARG A 13 11.87 9.27 18.27
C ARG A 13 12.66 10.57 18.51
N ASN A 14 12.85 10.91 19.78
CA ASN A 14 13.64 12.09 20.20
C ASN A 14 15.15 11.87 20.09
N LEU A 15 15.61 10.62 19.94
CA LEU A 15 17.03 10.30 19.71
C LEU A 15 17.44 10.48 18.26
N ILE A 16 16.49 10.54 17.32
CA ILE A 16 16.78 10.79 15.90
C ILE A 16 16.93 12.31 15.71
N PRO A 17 18.12 12.82 15.36
CA PRO A 17 18.33 14.26 15.14
C PRO A 17 17.44 14.80 14.02
N LEU A 18 17.02 16.07 14.13
CA LEU A 18 16.22 16.75 13.10
C LEU A 18 16.95 16.84 11.76
N ASN A 19 18.27 17.01 11.80
CA ASN A 19 19.17 17.09 10.66
C ASN A 19 19.73 15.73 10.22
N HIS A 20 19.25 14.61 10.75
CA HIS A 20 19.75 13.30 10.36
C HIS A 20 19.38 12.99 8.90
N PRO A 21 20.33 12.63 8.03
CA PRO A 21 20.09 12.47 6.59
C PRO A 21 19.04 11.39 6.27
N ARG A 22 18.84 10.43 7.18
CA ARG A 22 17.85 9.34 7.06
C ARG A 22 16.73 9.40 8.09
N ARG A 23 16.43 10.59 8.61
CA ARG A 23 15.42 10.79 9.67
C ARG A 23 14.09 10.13 9.34
N GLU A 24 13.58 10.33 8.13
CA GLU A 24 12.25 9.81 7.73
C GLU A 24 12.21 8.27 7.73
N SER A 25 13.23 7.60 7.17
CA SER A 25 13.33 6.13 7.21
C SER A 25 13.37 5.60 8.66
N LEU A 26 14.13 6.26 9.55
CA LEU A 26 14.18 5.87 10.96
C LEU A 26 12.83 6.06 11.67
N LEU A 27 12.15 7.19 11.44
CA LEU A 27 10.82 7.43 12.02
C LEU A 27 9.78 6.40 11.55
N VAL A 28 9.86 5.97 10.27
CA VAL A 28 9.01 4.92 9.72
C VAL A 28 9.25 3.58 10.44
N ARG A 29 10.50 3.23 10.73
CA ARG A 29 10.84 2.01 11.49
C ARG A 29 10.27 2.05 12.90
N GLU A 30 10.42 3.16 13.61
CA GLU A 30 9.84 3.33 14.95
C GLU A 30 8.31 3.19 14.94
N LYS A 31 7.62 3.79 13.95
CA LYS A 31 6.16 3.61 13.78
C LYS A 31 5.77 2.14 13.62
N LEU A 32 6.58 1.34 12.91
CA LEU A 32 6.30 -0.08 12.71
C LEU A 32 6.57 -0.91 13.96
N VAL A 33 7.59 -0.57 14.75
CA VAL A 33 7.86 -1.20 16.05
C VAL A 33 6.70 -0.91 17.01
N GLU A 34 6.27 0.35 17.13
CA GLU A 34 5.10 0.72 17.93
C GLU A 34 3.82 0.01 17.43
N ALA A 35 3.63 -0.12 16.13
CA ALA A 35 2.50 -0.85 15.58
C ALA A 35 2.54 -2.36 15.89
N LEU A 36 3.74 -2.94 15.98
CA LEU A 36 3.91 -4.32 16.44
C LEU A 36 3.52 -4.47 17.92
N GLU A 37 3.95 -3.53 18.77
CA GLU A 37 3.61 -3.51 20.21
C GLU A 37 2.12 -3.30 20.47
N ASN A 38 1.42 -2.63 19.54
CA ASN A 38 -0.02 -2.34 19.62
C ASN A 38 -0.90 -3.35 18.85
N ASP A 39 -0.40 -4.56 18.57
CA ASP A 39 -1.12 -5.65 17.88
C ASP A 39 -1.59 -5.32 16.44
N ILE A 40 -1.17 -4.19 15.85
CA ILE A 40 -1.50 -3.81 14.46
C ILE A 40 -0.65 -4.63 13.48
N LEU A 41 0.63 -4.78 13.80
CA LEU A 41 1.62 -5.49 12.99
C LEU A 41 1.88 -6.91 13.51
N VAL A 42 2.51 -7.72 12.66
CA VAL A 42 3.14 -8.99 13.04
C VAL A 42 4.62 -8.92 12.72
N PRO A 43 5.50 -9.75 13.32
CA PRO A 43 6.94 -9.71 13.05
C PRO A 43 7.29 -9.82 11.56
N GLN A 44 6.53 -10.63 10.81
CA GLN A 44 6.68 -10.79 9.35
C GLN A 44 6.41 -9.48 8.59
N GLY A 45 5.62 -8.56 9.16
CA GLY A 45 5.39 -7.22 8.64
C GLY A 45 6.64 -6.33 8.73
N LEU A 46 7.48 -6.50 9.75
CA LEU A 46 8.78 -5.83 9.84
C LEU A 46 9.75 -6.35 8.77
N ILE A 47 9.78 -7.67 8.57
CA ILE A 47 10.60 -8.31 7.53
C ILE A 47 10.14 -7.83 6.14
N ALA A 48 8.82 -7.78 5.91
CA ALA A 48 8.26 -7.26 4.66
C ALA A 48 8.64 -5.80 4.42
N HIS A 49 8.65 -4.97 5.47
CA HIS A 49 9.12 -3.61 5.37
C HIS A 49 10.60 -3.51 4.98
N GLY A 50 11.48 -4.30 5.62
CA GLY A 50 12.91 -4.31 5.29
C GLY A 50 13.19 -4.74 3.85
N ARG A 51 12.42 -5.69 3.29
CA ARG A 51 12.48 -5.99 1.84
C ARG A 51 12.09 -4.78 0.99
N GLY A 52 11.03 -4.08 1.38
CA GLY A 52 10.61 -2.84 0.73
C GLY A 52 11.72 -1.79 0.75
N GLU A 53 12.31 -1.50 1.92
CA GLU A 53 13.41 -0.55 2.04
C GLU A 53 14.58 -0.89 1.11
N CYS A 54 14.95 -2.18 0.98
CA CYS A 54 15.99 -2.60 0.04
C CYS A 54 15.68 -2.15 -1.41
N PHE A 55 14.46 -2.37 -1.89
CA PHE A 55 14.06 -1.89 -3.21
C PHE A 55 13.94 -0.36 -3.26
N ASP A 56 13.53 0.29 -2.16
CA ASP A 56 13.46 1.75 -2.10
C ASP A 56 14.85 2.38 -2.32
N TYR A 57 15.91 1.80 -1.75
CA TYR A 57 17.29 2.18 -2.04
C TYR A 57 17.65 2.01 -3.52
N LEU A 58 17.22 0.91 -4.14
CA LEU A 58 17.51 0.63 -5.55
C LEU A 58 16.81 1.64 -6.47
N ILE A 59 15.59 2.05 -6.15
CA ILE A 59 14.87 3.09 -6.90
C ILE A 59 15.25 4.52 -6.46
N GLY A 60 16.15 4.68 -5.49
CA GLY A 60 16.68 5.98 -5.07
C GLY A 60 15.79 6.79 -4.12
N GLU A 61 14.94 6.12 -3.34
CA GLU A 61 14.12 6.70 -2.25
C GLU A 61 13.22 7.86 -2.67
N LYS A 62 12.79 7.88 -3.93
CA LYS A 62 11.91 8.90 -4.51
C LYS A 62 10.90 8.28 -5.46
N THR A 63 9.77 8.96 -5.66
CA THR A 63 8.80 8.60 -6.69
C THR A 63 9.44 8.83 -8.07
N GLN A 64 9.44 7.79 -8.90
CA GLN A 64 10.00 7.80 -10.25
C GLN A 64 8.89 7.95 -11.30
N VAL A 65 9.27 8.28 -12.54
CA VAL A 65 8.32 8.48 -13.65
C VAL A 65 7.40 7.28 -13.87
N PHE A 66 7.92 6.04 -13.79
CA PHE A 66 7.10 4.83 -13.90
C PHE A 66 6.05 4.72 -12.78
N ALA A 67 6.36 5.21 -11.58
CA ALA A 67 5.40 5.25 -10.48
C ALA A 67 4.34 6.34 -10.70
N GLU A 68 4.73 7.52 -11.17
CA GLU A 68 3.81 8.61 -11.51
C GLU A 68 2.82 8.19 -12.61
N ASN A 69 3.30 7.49 -13.64
CA ASN A 69 2.47 6.92 -14.71
C ASN A 69 1.44 5.93 -14.16
N ALA A 70 1.87 5.04 -13.27
CA ALA A 70 0.97 4.07 -12.63
C ALA A 70 -0.03 4.76 -11.69
N ILE A 71 0.37 5.79 -10.95
CA ILE A 71 -0.52 6.60 -10.09
C ILE A 71 -1.60 7.28 -10.94
N ASN A 72 -1.24 7.83 -12.11
CA ASN A 72 -2.19 8.44 -13.03
C ASN A 72 -3.25 7.42 -13.52
N ALA A 73 -2.79 6.24 -13.96
CA ALA A 73 -3.69 5.17 -14.40
C ALA A 73 -4.55 4.61 -13.27
N ALA A 74 -3.98 4.46 -12.06
CA ALA A 74 -4.68 4.00 -10.87
C ALA A 74 -5.78 4.99 -10.45
N ALA A 75 -5.49 6.28 -10.43
CA ALA A 75 -6.47 7.31 -10.08
C ALA A 75 -7.66 7.31 -11.06
N ALA A 76 -7.39 7.26 -12.37
CA ALA A 76 -8.45 7.16 -13.37
C ALA A 76 -9.26 5.86 -13.23
N THR A 77 -8.60 4.73 -12.97
CA THR A 77 -9.27 3.44 -12.74
C THR A 77 -10.18 3.47 -11.52
N LEU A 78 -9.75 4.09 -10.43
CA LEU A 78 -10.55 4.23 -9.20
C LEU A 78 -11.76 5.14 -9.40
N LEU A 79 -11.60 6.25 -10.13
CA LEU A 79 -12.70 7.17 -10.44
C LEU A 79 -13.76 6.56 -11.37
N LEU A 80 -13.36 5.62 -12.25
CA LEU A 80 -14.26 4.88 -13.14
C LEU A 80 -14.92 3.66 -12.47
N ALA A 81 -14.46 3.25 -11.29
CA ALA A 81 -14.92 2.05 -10.60
C ALA A 81 -16.36 2.21 -10.10
N LYS A 82 -17.15 1.13 -10.19
CA LYS A 82 -18.51 1.09 -9.62
C LYS A 82 -18.50 0.71 -8.14
N TYR A 83 -17.62 -0.22 -7.75
CA TYR A 83 -17.47 -0.71 -6.38
C TYR A 83 -15.98 -0.81 -6.01
N PRO A 84 -15.25 0.33 -5.94
CA PRO A 84 -13.86 0.32 -5.50
C PRO A 84 -13.77 -0.10 -4.03
N VAL A 85 -12.71 -0.85 -3.69
CA VAL A 85 -12.38 -1.22 -2.30
C VAL A 85 -10.89 -1.04 -2.04
N ILE A 86 -10.53 -0.44 -0.91
CA ILE A 86 -9.15 -0.39 -0.41
C ILE A 86 -8.97 -1.53 0.61
N SER A 87 -8.19 -2.55 0.23
CA SER A 87 -7.81 -3.65 1.11
C SER A 87 -6.64 -3.22 1.99
N VAL A 88 -6.83 -3.22 3.31
CA VAL A 88 -5.85 -2.75 4.29
C VAL A 88 -5.31 -3.88 5.14
N ASN A 89 -3.98 -3.92 5.27
CA ASN A 89 -3.26 -4.78 6.22
C ASN A 89 -2.60 -3.96 7.33
N GLY A 90 -1.91 -4.64 8.26
CA GLY A 90 -1.24 -3.98 9.38
C GLY A 90 -0.19 -2.94 8.97
N ASN A 91 0.63 -3.20 7.94
CA ASN A 91 1.65 -2.25 7.50
C ASN A 91 1.03 -0.98 6.93
N MET A 92 -0.03 -1.12 6.13
CA MET A 92 -0.78 0.01 5.58
C MET A 92 -1.40 0.86 6.70
N ALA A 93 -2.06 0.21 7.67
CA ALA A 93 -2.66 0.89 8.82
C ALA A 93 -1.62 1.59 9.70
N ALA A 94 -0.45 1.00 9.89
CA ALA A 94 0.63 1.59 10.68
C ALA A 94 1.24 2.84 10.01
N LEU A 95 1.36 2.84 8.68
CA LEU A 95 2.14 3.84 7.97
C LEU A 95 1.31 4.99 7.38
N VAL A 96 0.12 4.69 6.87
CA VAL A 96 -0.66 5.61 6.02
C VAL A 96 -2.17 5.54 6.29
N ALA A 97 -2.59 5.21 7.52
CA ALA A 97 -4.02 5.12 7.86
C ALA A 97 -4.80 6.39 7.49
N LYS A 98 -4.25 7.58 7.77
CA LYS A 98 -4.89 8.85 7.44
C LYS A 98 -5.06 9.01 5.93
N ASP A 99 -4.01 8.79 5.15
CA ASP A 99 -4.06 8.97 3.70
C ASP A 99 -4.97 7.92 3.02
N ILE A 100 -5.10 6.72 3.59
CA ILE A 100 -6.09 5.72 3.17
C ILE A 100 -7.52 6.22 3.40
N VAL A 101 -7.80 6.81 4.57
CA VAL A 101 -9.10 7.39 4.88
C VAL A 101 -9.40 8.56 3.95
N ASP A 102 -8.42 9.45 3.73
CA ASP A 102 -8.55 10.56 2.80
C ASP A 102 -8.84 10.05 1.39
N LEU A 103 -8.09 9.07 0.89
CA LEU A 103 -8.36 8.44 -0.41
C LEU A 103 -9.77 7.85 -0.46
N SER A 104 -10.16 7.09 0.57
CA SER A 104 -11.47 6.44 0.64
C SER A 104 -12.62 7.45 0.56
N ASN A 105 -12.47 8.61 1.20
CA ASN A 105 -13.43 9.70 1.13
C ASN A 105 -13.43 10.34 -0.28
N GLU A 106 -12.26 10.50 -0.90
CA GLU A 106 -12.17 11.09 -2.23
C GLU A 106 -12.75 10.21 -3.36
N ILE A 107 -12.73 8.88 -3.22
CA ILE A 107 -13.35 7.99 -4.22
C ILE A 107 -14.66 7.35 -3.73
N ASN A 108 -15.16 7.77 -2.56
CA ASN A 108 -16.34 7.21 -1.90
C ASN A 108 -16.34 5.66 -1.88
N CYS A 109 -15.21 5.06 -1.50
CA CYS A 109 -15.04 3.61 -1.48
C CYS A 109 -15.14 3.03 -0.07
N LYS A 110 -15.17 1.69 0.03
CA LYS A 110 -15.06 0.98 1.31
C LYS A 110 -13.60 0.67 1.64
N ILE A 111 -13.30 0.64 2.94
CA ILE A 111 -12.04 0.11 3.47
C ILE A 111 -12.33 -1.28 4.05
N GLU A 112 -11.56 -2.29 3.63
CA GLU A 112 -11.70 -3.66 4.14
C GLU A 112 -10.38 -4.16 4.73
N ILE A 113 -10.42 -4.60 5.99
CA ILE A 113 -9.28 -5.25 6.65
C ILE A 113 -9.14 -6.67 6.10
N ASN A 114 -7.97 -6.98 5.54
CA ASN A 114 -7.63 -8.34 5.14
C ASN A 114 -6.20 -8.71 5.51
N LEU A 115 -6.05 -9.85 6.19
CA LEU A 115 -4.83 -10.24 6.88
C LEU A 115 -4.45 -11.68 6.54
N PHE A 116 -3.15 -11.93 6.35
CA PHE A 116 -2.60 -13.27 6.22
C PHE A 116 -2.73 -14.04 7.55
N TYR A 117 -2.10 -13.50 8.58
CA TYR A 117 -2.23 -13.96 9.96
C TYR A 117 -3.42 -13.23 10.57
N ARG A 118 -4.62 -13.76 10.31
CA ARG A 118 -5.87 -13.23 10.83
C ARG A 118 -6.01 -13.62 12.29
N ASP A 119 -6.13 -12.61 13.14
CA ASP A 119 -6.40 -12.72 14.57
C ASP A 119 -7.41 -11.63 14.96
N GLU A 120 -8.35 -11.94 15.84
CA GLU A 120 -9.43 -11.00 16.20
C GLU A 120 -8.92 -9.75 16.92
N LYS A 121 -7.90 -9.88 17.79
CA LYS A 121 -7.31 -8.72 18.47
C LYS A 121 -6.67 -7.80 17.45
N ARG A 122 -5.94 -8.37 16.49
CA ARG A 122 -5.31 -7.62 15.41
C ARG A 122 -6.32 -6.93 14.49
N VAL A 123 -7.41 -7.59 14.13
CA VAL A 123 -8.49 -6.96 13.36
C VAL A 123 -9.05 -5.75 14.12
N LYS A 124 -9.32 -5.89 15.42
CA LYS A 124 -9.80 -4.78 16.27
C LYS A 124 -8.78 -3.65 16.38
N ALA A 125 -7.49 -3.96 16.53
CA ALA A 125 -6.42 -2.96 16.61
C ALA A 125 -6.30 -2.15 15.31
N ILE A 126 -6.31 -2.82 14.15
CA ILE A 126 -6.28 -2.17 12.83
C ILE A 126 -7.53 -1.33 12.62
N LYS A 127 -8.71 -1.86 12.95
CA LYS A 127 -9.98 -1.13 12.86
C LYS A 127 -9.95 0.15 13.67
N LYS A 128 -9.53 0.07 14.94
CA LYS A 128 -9.37 1.24 15.81
C LYS A 128 -8.36 2.25 15.26
N ALA A 129 -7.26 1.81 14.67
CA ALA A 129 -6.28 2.70 14.04
C ALA A 129 -6.87 3.48 12.87
N LEU A 130 -7.69 2.82 12.03
CA LEU A 130 -8.40 3.46 10.91
C LEU A 130 -9.51 4.40 11.38
N GLU A 131 -10.30 3.99 12.39
CA GLU A 131 -11.34 4.83 13.00
C GLU A 131 -10.76 6.10 13.65
N ASN A 132 -9.64 5.96 14.37
CA ASN A 132 -8.89 7.11 14.92
C ASN A 132 -8.34 8.03 13.82
N ALA A 133 -8.07 7.49 12.63
CA ALA A 133 -7.69 8.27 11.45
C ALA A 133 -8.88 8.89 10.71
N GLY A 134 -10.12 8.64 11.15
CA GLY A 134 -11.34 9.24 10.63
C GLY A 134 -12.21 8.31 9.77
N ALA A 135 -11.89 7.00 9.69
CA ALA A 135 -12.73 6.04 8.97
C ALA A 135 -14.11 5.92 9.65
N LYS A 136 -15.18 6.11 8.86
CA LYS A 136 -16.56 5.97 9.37
C LYS A 136 -17.05 4.53 9.37
N GLU A 137 -16.58 3.73 8.42
CA GLU A 137 -16.93 2.33 8.27
C GLU A 137 -15.69 1.56 7.81
N VAL A 138 -15.41 0.47 8.50
CA VAL A 138 -14.30 -0.43 8.19
C VAL A 138 -14.85 -1.85 8.17
N LEU A 139 -14.72 -2.52 7.03
CA LEU A 139 -15.15 -3.90 6.81
C LEU A 139 -14.04 -4.88 7.25
N GLY A 140 -14.37 -6.16 7.30
CA GLY A 140 -13.41 -7.23 7.61
C GLY A 140 -13.56 -7.80 9.02
N ASP A 141 -14.51 -7.32 9.82
CA ASP A 141 -15.04 -7.94 11.05
C ASP A 141 -16.56 -8.20 10.99
N ASP A 142 -17.15 -8.06 9.80
CA ASP A 142 -18.56 -8.30 9.49
C ASP A 142 -18.83 -9.74 9.02
N ASP A 143 -20.01 -10.01 8.43
CA ASP A 143 -20.36 -11.33 7.89
C ASP A 143 -19.49 -11.68 6.68
N LEU A 144 -18.44 -12.46 6.93
CA LEU A 144 -17.43 -12.82 5.93
C LEU A 144 -17.86 -14.04 5.11
N THR A 145 -17.56 -13.99 3.82
CA THR A 145 -17.61 -15.14 2.92
C THR A 145 -16.19 -15.55 2.52
N THR A 146 -16.04 -16.69 1.84
CA THR A 146 -14.74 -17.18 1.37
C THR A 146 -14.64 -17.13 -0.14
N ILE A 147 -13.52 -16.63 -0.67
CA ILE A 147 -13.13 -16.77 -2.07
C ILE A 147 -12.58 -18.20 -2.29
N PRO A 148 -13.24 -19.06 -3.09
CA PRO A 148 -12.81 -20.46 -3.29
C PRO A 148 -11.39 -20.61 -3.85
N GLU A 149 -10.94 -19.65 -4.64
CA GLU A 149 -9.64 -19.63 -5.30
C GLU A 149 -8.47 -19.35 -4.34
N LEU A 150 -8.74 -19.13 -3.05
CA LEU A 150 -7.76 -18.83 -2.00
C LEU A 150 -7.76 -19.87 -0.88
N PHE A 151 -6.56 -20.32 -0.51
CA PHE A 151 -6.35 -21.38 0.48
C PHE A 151 -5.95 -20.89 1.87
N SER A 152 -5.60 -19.61 2.02
CA SER A 152 -5.24 -18.99 3.31
C SER A 152 -6.44 -18.29 3.98
N GLU A 153 -6.28 -17.85 5.23
CA GLU A 153 -7.27 -17.02 5.93
C GLU A 153 -7.64 -15.73 5.18
N ARG A 154 -6.80 -15.28 4.23
CA ARG A 154 -7.11 -14.15 3.33
C ARG A 154 -8.27 -14.41 2.39
N ARG A 155 -8.71 -15.66 2.23
CA ARG A 155 -9.93 -16.00 1.50
C ARG A 155 -11.16 -15.38 2.11
N LYS A 156 -11.13 -15.08 3.42
CA LYS A 156 -12.24 -14.44 4.13
C LYS A 156 -12.32 -12.97 3.72
N VAL A 157 -13.43 -12.61 3.07
CA VAL A 157 -13.71 -11.26 2.58
C VAL A 157 -15.12 -10.83 2.94
N SER A 158 -15.35 -9.54 3.07
CA SER A 158 -16.70 -9.01 3.31
C SER A 158 -17.57 -9.22 2.07
N LYS A 159 -18.82 -9.67 2.28
CA LYS A 159 -19.85 -9.72 1.22
C LYS A 159 -20.18 -8.34 0.66
N LYS A 160 -19.90 -7.27 1.41
CA LYS A 160 -20.15 -5.86 1.03
C LYS A 160 -18.90 -5.16 0.50
N GLY A 161 -17.74 -5.79 0.59
CA GLY A 161 -16.46 -5.23 0.15
C GLY A 161 -15.88 -6.00 -1.03
N ILE A 162 -14.71 -6.62 -0.83
CA ILE A 162 -13.90 -7.25 -1.87
C ILE A 162 -14.70 -8.28 -2.66
N TYR A 163 -15.67 -8.97 -2.05
CA TYR A 163 -16.51 -9.94 -2.74
C TYR A 163 -17.21 -9.33 -3.97
N ILE A 164 -17.85 -8.16 -3.81
CA ILE A 164 -18.59 -7.47 -4.89
C ILE A 164 -17.73 -6.44 -5.66
N ALA A 165 -16.50 -6.17 -5.20
CA ALA A 165 -15.65 -5.16 -5.79
C ALA A 165 -15.31 -5.44 -7.26
N ASP A 166 -15.31 -4.40 -8.09
CA ASP A 166 -14.80 -4.44 -9.47
C ASP A 166 -13.34 -3.95 -9.55
N VAL A 167 -12.95 -3.04 -8.64
CA VAL A 167 -11.57 -2.57 -8.47
C VAL A 167 -11.12 -2.75 -7.03
N VAL A 168 -9.93 -3.33 -6.81
CA VAL A 168 -9.32 -3.47 -5.48
C VAL A 168 -7.95 -2.81 -5.47
N LEU A 169 -7.77 -1.82 -4.58
CA LEU A 169 -6.46 -1.27 -4.23
C LEU A 169 -5.87 -2.05 -3.05
N LEU A 170 -4.63 -2.50 -3.18
CA LEU A 170 -3.91 -3.24 -2.14
C LEU A 170 -2.43 -2.85 -2.15
N GLY A 171 -1.72 -3.15 -1.06
CA GLY A 171 -0.28 -2.94 -0.98
C GLY A 171 0.39 -3.86 0.02
N LEU A 172 1.68 -4.17 -0.18
CA LEU A 172 2.43 -5.11 0.66
C LEU A 172 1.71 -6.47 0.79
N GLU A 173 1.25 -7.00 -0.34
CA GLU A 173 0.33 -8.13 -0.44
C GLU A 173 1.02 -9.40 -0.96
N ASP A 174 0.42 -10.55 -0.70
CA ASP A 174 0.87 -11.84 -1.22
C ASP A 174 0.42 -12.08 -2.67
N GLY A 175 1.29 -12.76 -3.43
CA GLY A 175 1.10 -13.00 -4.86
C GLY A 175 -0.12 -13.87 -5.17
N ASP A 176 -0.36 -14.93 -4.39
CA ASP A 176 -1.49 -15.85 -4.62
C ASP A 176 -2.83 -15.11 -4.55
N ARG A 177 -2.93 -14.16 -3.62
CA ARG A 177 -4.12 -13.32 -3.46
C ARG A 177 -4.36 -12.41 -4.65
N THR A 178 -3.32 -11.73 -5.10
CA THR A 178 -3.40 -10.84 -6.25
C THR A 178 -3.82 -11.62 -7.50
N GLU A 179 -3.19 -12.76 -7.76
CA GLU A 179 -3.55 -13.63 -8.88
C GLU A 179 -4.99 -14.13 -8.80
N ALA A 180 -5.46 -14.54 -7.62
CA ALA A 180 -6.84 -15.00 -7.46
C ALA A 180 -7.86 -13.89 -7.75
N LEU A 181 -7.65 -12.68 -7.22
CA LEU A 181 -8.55 -11.54 -7.48
C LEU A 181 -8.60 -11.20 -8.97
N VAL A 182 -7.45 -11.23 -9.66
CA VAL A 182 -7.38 -11.01 -11.11
C VAL A 182 -8.09 -12.13 -11.88
N ARG A 183 -7.92 -13.41 -11.49
CA ARG A 183 -8.66 -14.55 -12.07
C ARG A 183 -10.18 -14.42 -11.90
N MET A 184 -10.63 -13.73 -10.86
CA MET A 184 -12.05 -13.38 -10.64
C MET A 184 -12.50 -12.15 -11.44
N ASN A 185 -11.73 -11.70 -12.44
CA ASN A 185 -12.00 -10.53 -13.28
C ASN A 185 -12.07 -9.20 -12.51
N LYS A 186 -11.45 -9.10 -11.33
CA LYS A 186 -11.31 -7.83 -10.62
C LYS A 186 -10.08 -7.09 -11.15
N LYS A 187 -10.19 -5.78 -11.35
CA LYS A 187 -9.00 -4.95 -11.60
C LYS A 187 -8.26 -4.75 -10.29
N VAL A 188 -7.00 -5.15 -10.24
CA VAL A 188 -6.18 -5.02 -9.03
C VAL A 188 -5.15 -3.93 -9.24
N ILE A 189 -5.14 -2.95 -8.34
CA ILE A 189 -4.11 -1.92 -8.24
C ILE A 189 -3.23 -2.28 -7.06
N ALA A 190 -1.96 -2.55 -7.32
CA ALA A 190 -0.98 -2.91 -6.31
C ALA A 190 0.01 -1.76 -6.04
N ILE A 191 0.35 -1.54 -4.77
CA ILE A 191 1.50 -0.74 -4.36
C ILE A 191 2.55 -1.68 -3.78
N ASP A 192 3.66 -1.83 -4.51
CA ASP A 192 4.75 -2.73 -4.14
C ASP A 192 6.08 -2.20 -4.69
N LEU A 193 7.06 -2.01 -3.81
CA LEU A 193 8.39 -1.54 -4.17
C LEU A 193 9.18 -2.55 -5.02
N ASN A 194 8.83 -3.83 -4.96
CA ASN A 194 9.49 -4.87 -5.74
C ASN A 194 8.80 -5.06 -7.10
N PRO A 195 9.37 -4.60 -8.23
CA PRO A 195 8.76 -4.78 -9.56
C PRO A 195 8.74 -6.24 -10.02
N LEU A 196 9.48 -7.14 -9.36
CA LEU A 196 9.61 -8.56 -9.70
C LEU A 196 8.69 -9.46 -8.88
N SER A 197 7.94 -8.91 -7.92
CA SER A 197 7.09 -9.72 -7.06
C SER A 197 5.94 -10.35 -7.86
N ARG A 198 5.46 -11.50 -7.40
CA ARG A 198 4.26 -12.13 -8.00
C ARG A 198 3.05 -11.18 -7.97
N THR A 199 2.92 -10.39 -6.91
CA THR A 199 1.91 -9.32 -6.79
C THR A 199 2.07 -8.29 -7.92
N SER A 200 3.26 -7.72 -8.09
CA SER A 200 3.56 -6.73 -9.12
C SER A 200 3.30 -7.25 -10.53
N MET A 201 3.69 -8.49 -10.80
CA MET A 201 3.54 -9.12 -12.12
C MET A 201 2.09 -9.52 -12.43
N ALA A 202 1.28 -9.84 -11.42
CA ALA A 202 -0.09 -10.28 -11.60
C ALA A 202 -1.11 -9.12 -11.63
N ALA A 203 -0.83 -8.01 -10.93
CA ALA A 203 -1.76 -6.89 -10.82
C ALA A 203 -2.07 -6.23 -12.18
N SER A 204 -3.25 -5.60 -12.28
CA SER A 204 -3.66 -4.84 -13.45
C SER A 204 -2.87 -3.53 -13.58
N ILE A 205 -2.55 -2.90 -12.45
CA ILE A 205 -1.72 -1.71 -12.35
C ILE A 205 -0.81 -1.87 -11.13
N THR A 206 0.49 -1.67 -11.29
CA THR A 206 1.46 -1.73 -10.20
C THR A 206 2.16 -0.38 -10.06
N ILE A 207 1.98 0.25 -8.90
CA ILE A 207 2.70 1.44 -8.49
C ILE A 207 3.96 0.98 -7.74
N VAL A 208 5.09 1.04 -8.44
CA VAL A 208 6.40 0.70 -7.89
C VAL A 208 6.96 1.90 -7.10
N ASP A 209 6.44 2.11 -5.90
CA ASP A 209 6.81 3.22 -5.03
C ASP A 209 6.54 2.90 -3.56
N ASN A 210 7.16 3.65 -2.65
CA ASN A 210 6.92 3.50 -1.23
C ASN A 210 5.50 3.95 -0.91
N ILE A 211 4.78 3.16 -0.12
CA ILE A 211 3.39 3.44 0.21
C ILE A 211 3.18 4.79 0.90
N THR A 212 4.18 5.26 1.67
CA THR A 212 4.17 6.58 2.32
C THR A 212 4.25 7.75 1.33
N ARG A 213 4.70 7.51 0.10
CA ARG A 213 4.68 8.48 -1.01
C ARG A 213 3.49 8.24 -1.94
N ALA A 214 3.24 6.97 -2.27
CA ALA A 214 2.26 6.56 -3.26
C ALA A 214 0.82 6.91 -2.90
N ILE A 215 0.36 6.64 -1.66
CA ILE A 215 -1.04 6.93 -1.28
C ILE A 215 -1.31 8.45 -1.26
N PRO A 216 -0.48 9.30 -0.63
CA PRO A 216 -0.68 10.76 -0.72
C PRO A 216 -0.69 11.30 -2.14
N LEU A 217 0.22 10.82 -3.00
CA LEU A 217 0.25 11.21 -4.42
C LEU A 217 -0.99 10.72 -5.18
N LEU A 218 -1.49 9.53 -4.86
CA LEU A 218 -2.72 8.99 -5.42
C LEU A 218 -3.94 9.82 -5.01
N VAL A 219 -4.03 10.23 -3.74
CA VAL A 219 -5.08 11.18 -3.27
C VAL A 219 -5.02 12.48 -4.08
N LYS A 220 -3.83 13.07 -4.23
CA LYS A 220 -3.64 14.30 -5.02
C LYS A 220 -4.08 14.10 -6.47
N LYS A 221 -3.70 12.98 -7.09
CA LYS A 221 -4.03 12.69 -8.48
C LYS A 221 -5.52 12.42 -8.69
N VAL A 222 -6.18 11.72 -7.76
CA VAL A 222 -7.65 11.56 -7.77
C VAL A 222 -8.35 12.92 -7.75
N LYS A 223 -7.89 13.85 -6.90
CA LYS A 223 -8.45 15.22 -6.84
C LYS A 223 -8.28 15.97 -8.16
N GLU A 224 -7.09 15.87 -8.76
CA GLU A 224 -6.77 16.50 -10.05
C GLU A 224 -7.63 15.94 -11.20
N LEU A 225 -7.84 14.62 -11.24
CA LEU A 225 -8.57 13.97 -12.32
C LEU A 225 -10.10 14.01 -12.13
N ARG A 226 -10.60 14.37 -10.94
CA ARG A 226 -12.06 14.37 -10.66
C ARG A 226 -12.85 15.28 -11.61
N SER A 227 -12.26 16.37 -12.10
CA SER A 227 -12.92 17.28 -13.03
C SER A 227 -12.87 16.84 -14.49
N LYS A 228 -12.14 15.77 -14.82
CA LYS A 228 -12.08 15.24 -16.19
C LYS A 228 -13.35 14.47 -16.53
N ASP A 229 -13.68 14.44 -17.81
CA ASP A 229 -14.80 13.64 -18.28
C ASP A 229 -14.46 12.15 -18.32
N LYS A 230 -15.50 11.33 -18.47
CA LYS A 230 -15.36 9.87 -18.49
C LYS A 230 -14.48 9.37 -19.65
N VAL A 231 -14.54 10.02 -20.81
CA VAL A 231 -13.79 9.60 -22.01
C VAL A 231 -12.30 9.83 -21.81
N GLU A 232 -11.92 10.98 -21.24
CA GLU A 232 -10.53 11.27 -20.87
C GLU A 232 -9.99 10.25 -19.86
N LEU A 233 -10.78 9.90 -18.84
CA LEU A 233 -10.37 8.88 -17.85
C LEU A 233 -10.21 7.50 -18.49
N GLU A 234 -11.13 7.11 -19.38
CA GLU A 234 -11.06 5.85 -20.10
C GLU A 234 -9.84 5.78 -21.02
N GLU A 235 -9.46 6.90 -21.66
CA GLU A 235 -8.25 7.01 -22.47
C GLU A 235 -6.98 6.83 -21.63
N ILE A 236 -6.89 7.47 -20.45
CA ILE A 236 -5.77 7.28 -19.52
C ILE A 236 -5.60 5.80 -19.17
N VAL A 237 -6.70 5.12 -18.84
CA VAL A 237 -6.67 3.68 -18.47
C VAL A 237 -6.28 2.81 -19.67
N LYS A 238 -6.81 3.10 -20.86
CA LYS A 238 -6.54 2.34 -22.09
C LYS A 238 -5.07 2.45 -22.53
N ASN A 239 -4.45 3.60 -22.33
CA ASN A 239 -3.08 3.86 -22.75
C ASN A 239 -2.02 3.33 -21.77
N PHE A 240 -2.43 2.87 -20.59
CA PHE A 240 -1.51 2.30 -19.60
C PHE A 240 -1.26 0.81 -19.84
N ASP A 241 0.02 0.43 -19.92
CA ASP A 241 0.47 -0.97 -20.04
C ASP A 241 1.35 -1.31 -18.84
N ASN A 242 0.82 -2.14 -17.92
CA ASN A 242 1.53 -2.49 -16.69
C ASN A 242 2.83 -3.24 -16.95
N LYS A 243 2.89 -4.10 -17.99
CA LYS A 243 4.10 -4.87 -18.31
C LYS A 243 5.21 -3.96 -18.79
N LYS A 244 4.87 -2.99 -19.66
CA LYS A 244 5.83 -1.97 -20.10
C LYS A 244 6.28 -1.12 -18.91
N ASN A 245 5.36 -0.70 -18.05
CA ASN A 245 5.70 0.13 -16.90
C ASN A 245 6.64 -0.58 -15.89
N LEU A 246 6.41 -1.87 -15.63
CA LEU A 246 7.31 -2.70 -14.82
C LEU A 246 8.67 -2.88 -15.48
N ALA A 247 8.71 -3.08 -16.80
CA ALA A 247 9.98 -3.17 -17.54
C ALA A 247 10.80 -1.87 -17.42
N GLU A 248 10.15 -0.70 -17.45
CA GLU A 248 10.82 0.59 -17.22
C GLU A 248 11.36 0.71 -15.78
N ALA A 249 10.62 0.23 -14.78
CA ALA A 249 11.12 0.19 -13.40
C ALA A 249 12.37 -0.70 -13.26
N ILE A 250 12.38 -1.87 -13.91
CA ILE A 250 13.54 -2.79 -13.90
C ILE A 250 14.74 -2.17 -14.61
N LYS A 251 14.53 -1.56 -15.79
CA LYS A 251 15.60 -0.85 -16.53
C LYS A 251 16.18 0.28 -15.70
N PHE A 252 15.34 1.07 -15.04
CA PHE A 252 15.79 2.14 -14.15
C PHE A 252 16.70 1.60 -13.05
N ILE A 253 16.31 0.51 -12.38
CA ILE A 253 17.14 -0.12 -11.34
C ILE A 253 18.48 -0.59 -11.93
N SER A 254 18.47 -1.23 -13.10
CA SER A 254 19.69 -1.68 -13.79
C SER A 254 20.66 -0.53 -14.07
N SER A 255 20.19 0.52 -14.76
CA SER A 255 21.02 1.68 -15.11
C SER A 255 21.50 2.43 -13.87
N ARG A 256 20.70 2.46 -12.81
CA ARG A 256 21.13 3.09 -11.55
C ARG A 256 22.21 2.29 -10.84
N LEU A 257 22.16 0.96 -10.88
CA LEU A 257 23.21 0.11 -10.32
C LEU A 257 24.53 0.27 -11.09
N GLU A 258 24.46 0.38 -12.41
CA GLU A 258 25.63 0.69 -13.26
C GLU A 258 26.24 2.04 -12.86
N ALA A 259 25.44 3.10 -12.80
CA ALA A 259 25.90 4.44 -12.41
C ALA A 259 26.52 4.46 -11.00
N LEU A 260 25.90 3.80 -10.01
CA LEU A 260 26.48 3.69 -8.67
C LEU A 260 27.80 2.92 -8.65
N SER A 261 27.96 1.94 -9.54
CA SER A 261 29.22 1.21 -9.68
C SER A 261 30.31 2.09 -10.29
N GLU A 262 29.97 2.92 -11.28
CA GLU A 262 30.89 3.88 -11.89
C GLU A 262 31.32 4.96 -10.89
N ASP A 263 30.36 5.53 -10.14
CA ASP A 263 30.61 6.51 -9.07
C ASP A 263 31.62 5.97 -8.03
N LEU A 264 31.49 4.69 -7.65
CA LEU A 264 32.40 4.03 -6.70
C LEU A 264 33.82 3.88 -7.24
N LEU A 265 33.97 3.76 -8.56
CA LEU A 265 35.26 3.69 -9.24
C LEU A 265 35.83 5.08 -9.56
N GLY A 266 35.06 6.14 -9.35
CA GLY A 266 35.45 7.53 -9.64
C GLY A 266 35.39 7.89 -11.12
N HIS A 267 34.50 7.24 -11.87
CA HIS A 267 34.22 7.53 -13.29
C HIS A 267 33.01 8.43 -13.45
#